data_AF-A0AAE3UHT9-F1
#
_entry.id   AF-A0AAE3UHT9-F1
#
_cell.length_a   1.000
_cell.length_b   1.000
_cell.length_c   1.000
_cell.angle_alpha   90.00
_cell.angle_beta   90.00
_cell.angle_gamma   90.00
#
_symmetry.space_group_name_H-M   'P 1'
#
loop_
_entity.id
_entity.type
_entity.pdbx_description
1 polymer ?
#
loop_
_entity_poly.entity_id
_entity_poly.type
_entity_poly.pdbx_seq_one_letter_code
_entity_poly.pdbx_strand_id
1 'polypeptide(L)'
;MRKLFVFLFLIQSAVVLSISVTAQQIGSDSVSMIQKRYGLDPTTPLTQRVRKTSDSVLEKFKEAGMNPSEHKVTPEEEKIIAEAFATLPPLHQRVLKEHLRSINFLDNMPNTALTSTINFEDKFTLYDITIRAAILKQTISEWLTTKELTCYDSTHSQTKVFLIAGELNALVYVLLHETTHVVDGSLKLIAEPPSSVANSFSAAFTKGIWTARTKLASSYQDSLLLANRFQSGKAVPVSYARKLYQSLAKTPLLSLYSTSSTHEDLAEYLTVYHLTHKLKQPFKIVVENKQKFVYEPFNSKLVKSRTKLLEYFYI
;
A
#
# COMPACT_ATOMS: atom_id res chain seq x y z
N MET A 1 27.42 -20.21 18.57
CA MET A 1 25.94 -20.23 18.58
C MET A 1 25.41 -18.87 19.04
N ARG A 2 25.26 -17.91 18.12
CA ARG A 2 24.62 -16.60 18.38
C ARG A 2 23.28 -16.61 17.65
N LYS A 3 22.19 -16.61 18.43
CA LYS A 3 20.82 -16.47 17.91
C LYS A 3 20.69 -15.06 17.33
N LEU A 4 20.70 -14.96 15.99
CA LEU A 4 20.43 -13.73 15.26
C LEU A 4 18.90 -13.51 15.32
N PHE A 5 18.44 -12.79 16.34
CA PHE A 5 17.08 -12.28 16.38
C PHE A 5 16.95 -11.18 15.32
N VAL A 6 16.44 -11.53 14.15
CA VAL A 6 15.96 -10.56 13.16
C VAL A 6 14.68 -9.96 13.72
N PHE A 7 14.81 -8.84 14.44
CA PHE A 7 13.68 -7.96 14.75
C PHE A 7 13.24 -7.30 13.44
N LEU A 8 12.25 -7.90 12.77
CA LEU A 8 11.52 -7.24 11.70
C LEU A 8 10.61 -6.19 12.36
N PHE A 9 11.12 -4.96 12.50
CA PHE A 9 10.31 -3.81 12.93
C PHE A 9 9.26 -3.52 11.85
N LEU A 10 8.07 -4.10 12.01
CA LEU A 10 6.86 -3.66 11.32
C LEU A 10 6.33 -2.43 12.06
N ILE A 11 6.97 -1.29 11.83
CA ILE A 11 6.30 0.00 11.92
C ILE A 11 5.90 0.33 10.48
N GLN A 12 4.80 -0.28 10.02
CA GLN A 12 3.96 0.33 8.97
C GLN A 12 2.91 1.23 9.62
N SER A 13 3.30 1.90 10.71
CA SER A 13 2.71 3.20 11.01
C SER A 13 3.36 4.16 10.02
N ALA A 14 2.57 4.81 9.18
CA ALA A 14 2.94 6.16 8.81
C ALA A 14 3.08 6.93 10.14
N VAL A 15 4.31 7.05 10.64
CA VAL A 15 4.63 7.88 11.79
C VAL A 15 4.45 9.31 11.29
N VAL A 16 3.26 9.86 11.53
CA VAL A 16 3.03 11.30 11.46
C VAL A 16 3.58 11.87 12.76
N LEU A 17 4.86 12.23 12.76
CA LEU A 17 5.47 12.98 13.86
C LEU A 17 4.82 14.37 13.90
N SER A 18 3.89 14.55 14.84
CA SER A 18 3.24 15.84 15.08
C SER A 18 4.13 16.65 16.02
N ILE A 19 4.91 17.57 15.48
CA ILE A 19 5.62 18.58 16.29
C ILE A 19 4.67 19.76 16.46
N SER A 20 4.22 20.01 17.68
CA SER A 20 3.48 21.23 18.02
C SER A 20 4.46 22.40 18.07
N VAL A 21 4.57 23.14 16.96
CA VAL A 21 5.24 24.45 16.94
C VAL A 21 4.20 25.56 16.80
N THR A 22 4.39 26.57 17.63
CA THR A 22 3.61 27.80 17.74
C THR A 22 3.42 28.46 16.37
N ALA A 23 2.16 28.76 16.05
CA ALA A 23 1.75 29.35 14.77
C ALA A 23 2.42 30.71 14.55
N GLN A 24 3.43 30.73 13.67
CA GLN A 24 4.00 31.94 13.12
C GLN A 24 3.55 32.06 11.66
N GLN A 25 2.89 33.16 11.35
CA GLN A 25 2.28 33.57 10.07
C GLN A 25 2.75 32.78 8.82
N ILE A 26 1.98 31.75 8.45
CA ILE A 26 2.13 31.04 7.18
C ILE A 26 1.52 31.92 6.09
N GLY A 27 2.38 32.58 5.30
CA GLY A 27 1.98 33.17 4.03
C GLY A 27 1.36 32.11 3.13
N SER A 28 0.27 32.43 2.44
CA SER A 28 -0.38 31.50 1.51
C SER A 28 0.47 31.35 0.25
N ASP A 29 1.52 30.54 0.31
CA ASP A 29 2.27 30.22 -0.88
C ASP A 29 1.34 29.56 -1.90
N SER A 30 1.34 30.08 -3.13
CA SER A 30 0.65 29.44 -4.23
C SER A 30 1.23 28.05 -4.50
N VAL A 31 0.41 27.13 -5.00
CA VAL A 31 0.82 25.76 -5.36
C VAL A 31 2.09 25.74 -6.23
N SER A 32 2.17 26.64 -7.22
CA SER A 32 3.34 26.76 -8.09
C SER A 32 4.62 27.14 -7.33
N MET A 33 4.54 28.00 -6.31
CA MET A 33 5.69 28.37 -5.49
C MET A 33 6.16 27.20 -4.64
N ILE A 34 5.25 26.42 -4.06
CA ILE A 34 5.57 25.22 -3.28
C ILE A 34 6.24 24.18 -4.19
N GLN A 35 5.63 23.87 -5.34
CA GLN A 35 6.19 22.94 -6.32
C GLN A 35 7.61 23.34 -6.74
N LYS A 36 7.81 24.62 -7.11
CA LYS A 36 9.13 25.16 -7.48
C LYS A 36 10.14 25.08 -6.33
N ARG A 37 9.74 25.43 -5.10
CA ARG A 37 10.59 25.36 -3.90
C ARG A 37 11.16 23.97 -3.69
N TYR A 38 10.35 22.94 -3.92
CA TYR A 38 10.75 21.54 -3.74
C TYR A 38 11.20 20.85 -5.04
N GLY A 39 11.40 21.59 -6.13
CA GLY A 39 11.95 21.06 -7.38
C GLY A 39 11.01 20.13 -8.15
N LEU A 40 9.70 20.35 -8.03
CA LEU A 40 8.67 19.70 -8.82
C LEU A 40 8.22 20.61 -9.97
N ASP A 41 8.33 20.10 -11.19
CA ASP A 41 7.70 20.66 -12.38
C ASP A 41 6.55 19.74 -12.83
N PRO A 42 5.28 20.19 -12.74
CA PRO A 42 4.13 19.38 -13.11
C PRO A 42 4.09 18.94 -14.58
N THR A 43 4.83 19.63 -15.46
CA THR A 43 4.90 19.29 -16.89
C THR A 43 5.88 18.16 -17.19
N THR A 44 6.81 17.88 -16.26
CA THR A 44 7.75 16.76 -16.38
C THR A 44 6.99 15.43 -16.36
N PRO A 45 7.16 14.56 -17.38
CA PRO A 45 6.54 13.24 -17.42
C PRO A 45 6.83 12.42 -16.17
N LEU A 46 5.86 11.62 -15.69
CA LEU A 46 6.03 10.82 -14.46
C LEU A 46 7.22 9.86 -14.53
N THR A 47 7.50 9.30 -15.72
CA THR A 47 8.67 8.43 -15.96
C THR A 47 10.00 9.13 -15.76
N GLN A 48 10.07 10.46 -15.99
CA GLN A 48 11.27 11.26 -15.74
C GLN A 48 11.40 11.70 -14.27
N ARG A 49 10.47 11.29 -13.41
CA ARG A 49 10.55 11.49 -11.95
C ARG A 49 11.21 10.33 -11.24
N VAL A 50 11.63 9.30 -11.98
CA VAL A 50 12.56 8.28 -11.50
C VAL A 50 13.90 8.96 -11.26
N ARG A 51 14.29 9.09 -9.99
CA ARG A 51 15.49 9.81 -9.57
C ARG A 51 16.30 8.96 -8.59
N LYS A 52 17.56 9.33 -8.44
CA LYS A 52 18.40 8.84 -7.34
C LYS A 52 17.77 9.19 -5.99
N THR A 53 17.78 8.24 -5.06
CA THR A 53 17.39 8.49 -3.67
C THR A 53 18.35 9.50 -3.04
N SER A 54 17.81 10.53 -2.38
CA SER A 54 18.67 11.51 -1.70
C SER A 54 19.47 10.87 -0.56
N ASP A 55 20.69 11.34 -0.33
CA ASP A 55 21.55 10.84 0.75
C ASP A 55 20.87 10.96 2.12
N SER A 56 20.08 12.03 2.33
CA SER A 56 19.30 12.22 3.58
C SER A 56 18.28 11.11 3.86
N VAL A 57 17.71 10.50 2.82
CA VAL A 57 16.77 9.38 2.96
C VAL A 57 17.54 8.09 3.26
N LEU A 58 18.66 7.86 2.58
CA LEU A 58 19.54 6.72 2.87
C LEU A 58 20.08 6.77 4.31
N GLU A 59 20.42 7.95 4.81
CA GLU A 59 20.93 8.10 6.17
C GLU A 59 19.88 7.74 7.22
N LYS A 60 18.61 8.15 7.03
CA LYS A 60 17.50 7.74 7.90
C LYS A 60 17.33 6.21 7.96
N PHE A 61 17.54 5.52 6.84
CA PHE A 61 17.53 4.06 6.84
C PHE A 61 18.70 3.48 7.64
N LYS A 62 19.90 4.05 7.51
CA LYS A 62 21.09 3.64 8.29
C LYS A 62 20.92 3.86 9.79
N GLU A 63 20.38 5.01 10.19
CA GLU A 63 20.07 5.33 11.58
C GLU A 63 19.09 4.31 12.20
N ALA A 64 18.17 3.79 11.39
CA ALA A 64 17.24 2.74 11.79
C ALA A 64 17.83 1.31 11.68
N GLY A 65 19.16 1.18 11.49
CA GLY A 65 19.88 -0.10 11.46
C GLY A 65 19.74 -0.87 10.15
N MET A 66 19.29 -0.22 9.07
CA MET A 66 19.19 -0.81 7.74
C MET A 66 20.36 -0.37 6.86
N ASN A 67 20.66 -1.10 5.78
CA ASN A 67 21.72 -0.71 4.86
C ASN A 67 21.24 -0.80 3.39
N PRO A 68 20.21 -0.03 3.01
CA PRO A 68 19.78 -0.01 1.62
C PRO A 68 20.82 0.70 0.76
N SER A 69 20.95 0.26 -0.48
CA SER A 69 21.82 0.88 -1.48
C SER A 69 20.99 1.37 -2.66
N GLU A 70 21.45 2.43 -3.30
CA GLU A 70 20.84 2.92 -4.54
C GLU A 70 20.79 1.81 -5.58
N HIS A 71 19.63 1.65 -6.22
CA HIS A 71 19.48 0.80 -7.38
C HIS A 71 19.55 1.62 -8.67
N LYS A 72 20.49 1.28 -9.54
CA LYS A 72 20.59 1.90 -10.87
C LYS A 72 19.64 1.18 -11.82
N VAL A 73 18.52 1.83 -12.11
CA VAL A 73 17.50 1.34 -13.05
C VAL A 73 18.14 1.10 -14.44
N THR A 74 17.89 -0.08 -15.02
CA THR A 74 18.34 -0.42 -16.38
C THR A 74 17.35 0.04 -17.45
N PRO A 75 17.75 0.13 -18.74
CA PRO A 75 16.82 0.46 -19.83
C PRO A 75 15.61 -0.48 -19.95
N GLU A 76 15.76 -1.75 -19.57
CA GLU A 76 14.66 -2.72 -19.53
C GLU A 76 13.70 -2.41 -18.39
N GLU A 77 14.22 -2.04 -17.23
CA GLU A 77 13.42 -1.66 -16.06
C GLU A 77 12.71 -0.31 -16.28
N GLU A 78 13.31 0.62 -17.03
CA GLU A 78 12.65 1.86 -17.45
C GLU A 78 11.36 1.58 -18.24
N LYS A 79 11.35 0.55 -19.09
CA LYS A 79 10.14 0.13 -19.83
C LYS A 79 9.08 -0.41 -18.86
N ILE A 80 9.47 -1.27 -17.92
CA ILE A 80 8.57 -1.79 -16.88
C ILE A 80 7.95 -0.65 -16.08
N ILE A 81 8.75 0.35 -15.72
CA ILE A 81 8.29 1.53 -14.98
C ILE A 81 7.31 2.36 -15.82
N ALA A 82 7.64 2.60 -17.09
CA ALA A 82 6.77 3.34 -17.99
C ALA A 82 5.42 2.65 -18.20
N GLU A 83 5.42 1.32 -18.38
CA GLU A 83 4.21 0.51 -18.48
C GLU A 83 3.38 0.56 -17.19
N ALA A 84 4.02 0.45 -16.02
CA ALA A 84 3.34 0.55 -14.73
C ALA A 84 2.65 1.92 -14.56
N PHE A 85 3.32 3.02 -14.89
CA PHE A 85 2.70 4.35 -14.85
C PHE A 85 1.52 4.48 -15.84
N ALA A 86 1.67 3.94 -17.04
CA ALA A 86 0.62 3.98 -18.06
C ALA A 86 -0.66 3.21 -17.65
N THR A 87 -0.53 2.22 -16.76
CA THR A 87 -1.67 1.44 -16.27
C THR A 87 -2.48 2.16 -15.20
N LEU A 88 -1.94 3.21 -14.56
CA LEU A 88 -2.60 3.88 -13.44
C LEU A 88 -3.94 4.51 -13.85
N PRO A 89 -4.95 4.53 -12.95
CA PRO A 89 -6.22 5.23 -13.18
C PRO A 89 -6.04 6.71 -13.57
N PRO A 90 -6.97 7.29 -14.35
CA PRO A 90 -6.91 8.70 -14.75
C PRO A 90 -6.71 9.68 -13.59
N LEU A 91 -7.41 9.48 -12.47
CA LEU A 91 -7.26 10.34 -11.30
C LEU A 91 -5.83 10.30 -10.74
N HIS A 92 -5.23 9.11 -10.63
CA HIS A 92 -3.84 8.95 -10.22
C HIS A 92 -2.90 9.71 -11.14
N GLN A 93 -3.05 9.56 -12.46
CA GLN A 93 -2.17 10.26 -13.40
C GLN A 93 -2.25 11.80 -13.24
N ARG A 94 -3.45 12.35 -13.00
CA ARG A 94 -3.62 13.80 -12.75
C ARG A 94 -2.98 14.22 -11.43
N VAL A 95 -3.32 13.56 -10.33
CA VAL A 95 -2.82 13.93 -9.00
C VAL A 95 -1.30 13.77 -8.92
N LEU A 96 -0.75 12.68 -9.45
CA LEU A 96 0.70 12.46 -9.42
C LEU A 96 1.45 13.54 -10.17
N LYS A 97 0.92 14.08 -11.29
CA LYS A 97 1.58 15.20 -11.99
C LYS A 97 1.79 16.40 -11.06
N GLU A 98 0.86 16.68 -10.18
CA GLU A 98 0.93 17.85 -9.29
C GLU A 98 1.62 17.57 -7.95
N HIS A 99 1.62 16.32 -7.49
CA HIS A 99 2.01 15.97 -6.11
C HIS A 99 3.22 15.03 -5.98
N LEU A 100 3.49 14.17 -6.98
CA LEU A 100 4.61 13.22 -6.91
C LEU A 100 5.90 13.92 -7.32
N ARG A 101 6.78 14.19 -6.37
CA ARG A 101 8.08 14.81 -6.64
C ARG A 101 9.07 13.81 -7.24
N SER A 102 9.22 12.64 -6.63
CA SER A 102 10.13 11.62 -7.12
C SER A 102 9.69 10.19 -6.81
N ILE A 103 10.15 9.27 -7.64
CA ILE A 103 10.15 7.84 -7.37
C ILE A 103 11.60 7.35 -7.41
N ASN A 104 12.00 6.51 -6.48
CA ASN A 104 13.35 5.99 -6.40
C ASN A 104 13.38 4.52 -6.02
N PHE A 105 14.40 3.80 -6.48
CA PHE A 105 14.54 2.36 -6.29
C PHE A 105 15.76 2.05 -5.42
N LEU A 106 15.56 1.20 -4.41
CA LEU A 106 16.61 0.78 -3.49
C LEU A 106 16.74 -0.74 -3.46
N ASP A 107 17.98 -1.21 -3.44
CA ASP A 107 18.32 -2.58 -3.07
C ASP A 107 18.35 -2.73 -1.55
N ASN A 108 18.12 -3.95 -1.06
CA ASN A 108 18.19 -4.31 0.37
C ASN A 108 17.23 -3.54 1.30
N MET A 109 16.13 -3.02 0.77
CA MET A 109 15.07 -2.43 1.60
C MET A 109 14.21 -3.55 2.26
N PRO A 110 13.94 -3.52 3.57
CA PRO A 110 13.15 -4.57 4.22
C PRO A 110 11.67 -4.52 3.83
N ASN A 111 11.13 -3.31 3.64
CA ASN A 111 9.77 -3.09 3.17
C ASN A 111 9.71 -3.13 1.64
N THR A 112 8.52 -3.33 1.08
CA THR A 112 8.33 -3.32 -0.39
C THR A 112 8.39 -1.90 -0.94
N ALA A 113 7.75 -0.95 -0.29
CA ALA A 113 7.76 0.46 -0.67
C ALA A 113 7.51 1.36 0.54
N LEU A 114 7.76 2.65 0.36
CA LEU A 114 7.49 3.72 1.33
C LEU A 114 7.07 4.99 0.58
N THR A 115 5.89 5.49 0.89
CA THR A 115 5.43 6.82 0.47
C THR A 115 5.70 7.84 1.58
N SER A 116 6.46 8.89 1.29
CA SER A 116 6.87 9.91 2.26
C SER A 116 6.37 11.29 1.88
N THR A 117 5.86 12.04 2.85
CA THR A 117 5.57 13.48 2.70
C THR A 117 6.85 14.30 2.86
N ILE A 118 7.01 15.33 2.02
CA ILE A 118 8.22 16.16 2.00
C ILE A 118 8.05 17.48 2.77
N ASN A 119 6.85 18.04 2.75
CA ASN A 119 6.57 19.38 3.26
C ASN A 119 5.37 19.37 4.21
N PHE A 120 5.62 18.94 5.44
CA PHE A 120 4.60 18.78 6.48
C PHE A 120 3.94 20.10 6.92
N GLU A 121 4.62 21.23 6.71
CA GLU A 121 4.15 22.55 7.18
C GLU A 121 3.30 23.28 6.13
N ASP A 122 3.34 22.83 4.88
CA ASP A 122 2.61 23.46 3.78
C ASP A 122 1.19 22.90 3.63
N LYS A 123 0.28 23.73 3.11
CA LYS A 123 -1.10 23.30 2.80
C LYS A 123 -1.21 22.36 1.59
N PHE A 124 -0.20 22.37 0.71
CA PHE A 124 -0.14 21.56 -0.50
C PHE A 124 0.96 20.53 -0.36
N THR A 125 0.60 19.26 -0.23
CA THR A 125 1.53 18.19 0.13
C THR A 125 2.22 17.58 -1.08
N LEU A 126 3.54 17.42 -1.02
CA LEU A 126 4.36 16.74 -2.01
C LEU A 126 4.87 15.42 -1.46
N TYR A 127 5.06 14.46 -2.37
CA TYR A 127 5.39 13.08 -2.01
C TYR A 127 6.61 12.55 -2.76
N ASP A 128 7.39 11.74 -2.07
CA ASP A 128 8.33 10.81 -2.68
C ASP A 128 7.85 9.37 -2.46
N ILE A 129 8.11 8.50 -3.43
CA ILE A 129 7.90 7.05 -3.31
C ILE A 129 9.25 6.35 -3.45
N THR A 130 9.61 5.55 -2.45
CA THR A 130 10.78 4.67 -2.49
C THR A 130 10.33 3.22 -2.61
N ILE A 131 10.84 2.48 -3.59
CA ILE A 131 10.43 1.10 -3.89
C ILE A 131 11.64 0.17 -3.83
N ARG A 132 11.45 -1.04 -3.29
CA ARG A 132 12.47 -2.09 -3.33
C ARG A 132 12.65 -2.58 -4.77
N ALA A 133 13.86 -2.43 -5.32
CA ALA A 133 14.17 -2.75 -6.71
C ALA A 133 13.89 -4.20 -7.11
N ALA A 134 14.01 -5.15 -6.17
CA ALA A 134 13.69 -6.56 -6.41
C ALA A 134 12.28 -6.79 -7.00
N ILE A 135 11.33 -5.85 -6.78
CA ILE A 135 9.98 -5.93 -7.36
C ILE A 135 9.99 -5.95 -8.89
N LEU A 136 10.98 -5.32 -9.52
CA LEU A 136 11.10 -5.19 -10.98
C LEU A 136 11.33 -6.56 -11.65
N LYS A 137 11.72 -7.58 -10.88
CA LYS A 137 12.05 -8.93 -11.36
C LYS A 137 10.99 -9.96 -10.97
N GLN A 138 9.87 -9.53 -10.41
CA GLN A 138 8.81 -10.42 -9.92
C GLN A 138 7.51 -10.19 -10.68
N THR A 139 6.74 -11.26 -10.87
CA THR A 139 5.34 -11.11 -11.24
C THR A 139 4.49 -10.76 -10.02
N ILE A 140 3.29 -10.22 -10.24
CA ILE A 140 2.34 -9.94 -9.15
C ILE A 140 2.09 -11.20 -8.31
N SER A 141 1.93 -12.37 -8.95
CA SER A 141 1.69 -13.64 -8.25
C SER A 141 2.85 -14.06 -7.35
N GLU A 142 4.09 -13.94 -7.84
CA GLU A 142 5.30 -14.28 -7.08
C GLU A 142 5.50 -13.37 -5.87
N TRP A 143 5.38 -12.06 -6.09
CA TRP A 143 5.55 -11.08 -5.02
C TRP A 143 4.46 -11.18 -3.97
N LEU A 144 3.18 -11.25 -4.39
CA LEU A 144 2.08 -11.39 -3.44
C LEU A 144 2.19 -12.69 -2.64
N THR A 145 2.55 -13.81 -3.28
CA THR A 145 2.77 -15.08 -2.57
C THR A 145 3.84 -14.91 -1.51
N THR A 146 4.96 -14.27 -1.85
CA THR A 146 6.04 -13.99 -0.89
C THR A 146 5.57 -13.09 0.27
N LYS A 147 4.84 -12.01 -0.03
CA LYS A 147 4.27 -11.09 0.98
C LYS A 147 3.30 -11.83 1.90
N GLU A 148 2.39 -12.61 1.35
CA GLU A 148 1.35 -13.32 2.10
C GLU A 148 1.95 -14.41 2.99
N LEU A 149 3.00 -15.10 2.54
CA LEU A 149 3.69 -16.10 3.36
C LEU A 149 4.30 -15.51 4.63
N THR A 150 4.60 -14.21 4.67
CA THR A 150 5.06 -13.56 5.91
C THR A 150 4.03 -13.62 7.04
N CYS A 151 2.74 -13.75 6.72
CA CYS A 151 1.65 -13.90 7.68
C CYS A 151 1.74 -15.21 8.47
N TYR A 152 2.51 -16.19 7.99
CA TYR A 152 2.45 -17.55 8.49
C TYR A 152 3.79 -18.08 9.00
N ASP A 153 3.70 -18.85 10.08
CA ASP A 153 4.73 -19.81 10.43
C ASP A 153 4.40 -21.15 9.75
N SER A 154 5.22 -21.52 8.77
CA SER A 154 5.09 -22.77 8.03
C SER A 154 5.90 -23.93 8.62
N THR A 155 6.60 -23.70 9.74
CA THR A 155 7.45 -24.72 10.36
C THR A 155 6.60 -25.95 10.70
N HIS A 156 7.05 -27.13 10.25
CA HIS A 156 6.40 -28.43 10.47
C HIS A 156 4.99 -28.60 9.87
N SER A 157 4.60 -27.81 8.86
CA SER A 157 3.31 -27.96 8.18
C SER A 157 3.47 -28.33 6.70
N GLN A 158 2.56 -29.16 6.20
CA GLN A 158 2.43 -29.46 4.76
C GLN A 158 1.47 -28.50 4.03
N THR A 159 0.86 -27.56 4.76
CA THR A 159 -0.08 -26.59 4.15
C THR A 159 0.70 -25.59 3.31
N LYS A 160 0.28 -25.41 2.07
CA LYS A 160 0.81 -24.41 1.13
C LYS A 160 -0.19 -23.26 0.99
N VAL A 161 0.33 -22.04 0.93
CA VAL A 161 -0.46 -20.84 0.63
C VAL A 161 0.24 -20.13 -0.52
N PHE A 162 -0.52 -19.77 -1.56
CA PHE A 162 -0.01 -19.01 -2.69
C PHE A 162 -1.13 -18.19 -3.34
N LEU A 163 -0.73 -17.17 -4.10
CA LEU A 163 -1.65 -16.30 -4.82
C LEU A 163 -1.56 -16.55 -6.32
N ILE A 164 -2.72 -16.55 -6.96
CA ILE A 164 -2.87 -16.50 -8.42
C ILE A 164 -3.39 -15.10 -8.74
N ALA A 165 -2.50 -14.23 -9.19
CA ALA A 165 -2.77 -12.82 -9.42
C ALA A 165 -2.33 -12.30 -10.80
N GLY A 166 -1.89 -13.20 -11.69
CA GLY A 166 -1.44 -12.89 -13.04
C GLY A 166 0.08 -12.74 -13.17
N GLU A 167 0.52 -12.55 -14.42
CA GLU A 167 1.92 -12.52 -14.83
C GLU A 167 2.44 -11.11 -15.11
N LEU A 168 1.61 -10.08 -14.91
CA LEU A 168 2.08 -8.70 -14.98
C LEU A 168 3.19 -8.47 -13.95
N ASN A 169 4.07 -7.51 -14.23
CA ASN A 169 5.14 -7.14 -13.31
C ASN A 169 4.56 -6.65 -11.98
N ALA A 170 5.16 -7.06 -10.87
CA ALA A 170 4.72 -6.72 -9.52
C ALA A 170 4.72 -5.20 -9.25
N LEU A 171 5.51 -4.43 -9.99
CA LEU A 171 5.49 -2.97 -9.93
C LEU A 171 4.11 -2.39 -10.23
N VAL A 172 3.31 -2.99 -11.12
CA VAL A 172 1.95 -2.52 -11.42
C VAL A 172 1.09 -2.48 -10.15
N TYR A 173 1.17 -3.55 -9.34
CA TYR A 173 0.43 -3.64 -8.08
C TYR A 173 0.98 -2.66 -7.05
N VAL A 174 2.29 -2.68 -6.82
CA VAL A 174 2.94 -1.87 -5.79
C VAL A 174 2.79 -0.37 -6.09
N LEU A 175 3.02 0.04 -7.34
CA LEU A 175 2.89 1.43 -7.74
C LEU A 175 1.45 1.92 -7.55
N LEU A 176 0.44 1.15 -7.97
CA LEU A 176 -0.95 1.54 -7.77
C LEU A 176 -1.32 1.66 -6.28
N HIS A 177 -0.83 0.73 -5.46
CA HIS A 177 -1.03 0.80 -4.01
C HIS A 177 -0.43 2.09 -3.42
N GLU A 178 0.85 2.35 -3.65
CA GLU A 178 1.55 3.52 -3.10
C GLU A 178 0.99 4.84 -3.63
N THR A 179 0.69 4.90 -4.93
CA THR A 179 0.11 6.11 -5.53
C THR A 179 -1.33 6.35 -5.07
N THR A 180 -2.03 5.33 -4.57
CA THR A 180 -3.33 5.53 -3.90
C THR A 180 -3.17 6.27 -2.58
N HIS A 181 -2.09 6.04 -1.82
CA HIS A 181 -1.78 6.85 -0.63
C HIS A 181 -1.50 8.32 -1.00
N VAL A 182 -0.84 8.56 -2.13
CA VAL A 182 -0.64 9.94 -2.64
C VAL A 182 -1.98 10.58 -2.99
N VAL A 183 -2.87 9.88 -3.71
CA VAL A 183 -4.20 10.39 -4.05
C VAL A 183 -5.05 10.65 -2.82
N ASP A 184 -5.09 9.70 -1.89
CA ASP A 184 -5.82 9.82 -0.63
C ASP A 184 -5.34 11.01 0.19
N GLY A 185 -4.02 11.14 0.41
CA GLY A 185 -3.44 12.25 1.15
C GLY A 185 -3.66 13.61 0.48
N SER A 186 -3.51 13.68 -0.85
CA SER A 186 -3.65 14.93 -1.60
C SER A 186 -5.09 15.45 -1.62
N LEU A 187 -6.06 14.55 -1.76
CA LEU A 187 -7.48 14.88 -1.85
C LEU A 187 -8.23 14.74 -0.52
N LYS A 188 -7.54 14.26 0.52
CA LYS A 188 -8.08 13.94 1.86
C LYS A 188 -9.29 13.01 1.75
N LEU A 189 -9.15 11.92 0.99
CA LEU A 189 -10.28 11.03 0.69
C LEU A 189 -10.78 10.29 1.93
N ILE A 190 -9.87 9.80 2.77
CA ILE A 190 -10.17 9.12 4.03
C ILE A 190 -9.88 10.06 5.21
N ALA A 191 -10.93 10.38 5.97
CA ALA A 191 -10.81 10.99 7.28
C ALA A 191 -10.75 9.90 8.37
N GLU A 192 -10.02 10.16 9.47
CA GLU A 192 -9.91 9.22 10.58
C GLU A 192 -11.26 9.03 11.29
N PRO A 193 -11.82 7.81 11.38
CA PRO A 193 -13.08 7.59 12.09
C PRO A 193 -12.93 7.68 13.62
N PRO A 194 -13.96 8.14 14.36
CA PRO A 194 -15.12 8.86 13.86
C PRO A 194 -14.74 10.31 13.53
N SER A 195 -15.05 10.78 12.32
CA SER A 195 -14.84 12.18 11.94
C SER A 195 -16.16 12.86 11.63
N SER A 196 -16.42 13.99 12.29
CA SER A 196 -17.56 14.87 12.00
C SER A 196 -17.39 15.67 10.72
N VAL A 197 -16.19 15.66 10.14
CA VAL A 197 -15.83 16.39 8.91
C VAL A 197 -15.49 15.44 7.75
N ALA A 198 -15.87 14.16 7.86
CA ALA A 198 -15.68 13.19 6.79
C ALA A 198 -16.45 13.61 5.53
N ASN A 199 -15.77 13.65 4.39
CA ASN A 199 -16.42 13.87 3.10
C ASN A 199 -17.33 12.67 2.73
N SER A 200 -18.17 12.84 1.70
CA SER A 200 -19.13 11.81 1.28
C SER A 200 -18.48 10.49 0.89
N PHE A 201 -17.30 10.52 0.25
CA PHE A 201 -16.54 9.34 -0.11
C PHE A 201 -16.05 8.60 1.15
N SER A 202 -15.37 9.30 2.07
CA SER A 202 -14.88 8.74 3.34
C SER A 202 -16.01 8.09 4.12
N ALA A 203 -17.13 8.80 4.28
CA ALA A 203 -18.30 8.31 4.99
C ALA A 203 -18.85 7.05 4.32
N ALA A 204 -19.02 7.05 3.00
CA ALA A 204 -19.52 5.87 2.28
C ALA A 204 -18.55 4.67 2.34
N PHE A 205 -17.24 4.92 2.30
CA PHE A 205 -16.22 3.87 2.25
C PHE A 205 -15.99 3.19 3.61
N THR A 206 -16.10 3.93 4.72
CA THR A 206 -15.73 3.45 6.06
C THR A 206 -16.92 3.13 6.98
N LYS A 207 -18.10 3.69 6.71
CA LYS A 207 -19.27 3.59 7.60
C LYS A 207 -19.66 2.15 7.90
N GLY A 208 -19.74 1.84 9.19
CA GLY A 208 -20.10 0.51 9.69
C GLY A 208 -19.00 -0.54 9.56
N ILE A 209 -17.85 -0.19 8.97
CA ILE A 209 -16.70 -1.09 8.78
C ILE A 209 -15.60 -0.74 9.77
N TRP A 210 -15.28 0.54 9.88
CA TRP A 210 -14.19 1.05 10.72
C TRP A 210 -14.74 1.96 11.81
N THR A 211 -14.22 1.78 13.04
CA THR A 211 -14.56 2.60 14.22
C THR A 211 -13.41 3.47 14.68
N ALA A 212 -12.19 3.13 14.25
CA ALA A 212 -11.00 3.95 14.33
C ALA A 212 -10.06 3.59 13.18
N ARG A 213 -8.99 4.36 12.96
CA ARG A 213 -8.01 4.14 11.88
C ARG A 213 -7.57 2.69 11.73
N THR A 214 -7.33 1.98 12.83
CA THR A 214 -6.83 0.59 12.88
C THR A 214 -7.83 -0.38 13.54
N LYS A 215 -9.07 0.04 13.78
CA LYS A 215 -10.07 -0.74 14.53
C LYS A 215 -11.34 -0.99 13.72
N LEU A 216 -11.59 -2.26 13.42
CA LEU A 216 -12.84 -2.72 12.79
C LEU A 216 -14.04 -2.59 13.73
N ALA A 217 -15.22 -2.40 13.14
CA ALA A 217 -16.50 -2.49 13.84
C ALA A 217 -16.70 -3.88 14.45
N SER A 218 -17.39 -3.95 15.59
CA SER A 218 -17.58 -5.19 16.35
C SER A 218 -18.20 -6.32 15.55
N SER A 219 -19.07 -6.01 14.57
CA SER A 219 -19.67 -6.98 13.65
C SER A 219 -18.67 -7.70 12.74
N TYR A 220 -17.46 -7.15 12.58
CA TYR A 220 -16.38 -7.71 11.77
C TYR A 220 -15.16 -8.13 12.57
N GLN A 221 -15.23 -8.08 13.91
CA GLN A 221 -14.16 -8.57 14.76
C GLN A 221 -14.28 -10.09 14.92
N ASP A 222 -13.21 -10.79 14.54
CA ASP A 222 -13.02 -12.22 14.73
C ASP A 222 -11.63 -12.41 15.34
N SER A 223 -11.53 -13.13 16.46
CA SER A 223 -10.26 -13.22 17.21
C SER A 223 -9.13 -13.82 16.39
N LEU A 224 -9.44 -14.76 15.48
CA LEU A 224 -8.42 -15.33 14.59
C LEU A 224 -8.03 -14.31 13.51
N LEU A 225 -8.99 -13.62 12.92
CA LEU A 225 -8.71 -12.54 11.95
C LEU A 225 -7.84 -11.44 12.58
N LEU A 226 -8.12 -11.03 13.82
CA LEU A 226 -7.32 -10.01 14.53
C LEU A 226 -5.93 -10.51 14.97
N ALA A 227 -5.72 -11.83 15.01
CA ALA A 227 -4.40 -12.40 15.31
C ALA A 227 -3.44 -12.35 14.11
N ASN A 228 -3.92 -12.03 12.90
CA ASN A 228 -3.08 -11.98 11.70
C ASN A 228 -1.92 -10.98 11.85
N ARG A 229 -0.83 -11.22 11.12
CA ARG A 229 0.41 -10.44 11.23
C ARG A 229 0.23 -8.93 11.06
N PHE A 230 -0.67 -8.50 10.18
CA PHE A 230 -0.87 -7.08 9.90
C PHE A 230 -1.62 -6.34 11.02
N GLN A 231 -2.21 -7.07 11.97
CA GLN A 231 -2.82 -6.52 13.18
C GLN A 231 -1.98 -6.80 14.44
N SER A 232 -1.42 -8.00 14.55
CA SER A 232 -0.71 -8.44 15.76
C SER A 232 0.82 -8.27 15.71
N GLY A 233 1.36 -8.01 14.52
CA GLY A 233 2.81 -8.04 14.24
C GLY A 233 3.41 -9.46 14.22
N LYS A 234 2.62 -10.52 14.49
CA LYS A 234 3.11 -11.88 14.65
C LYS A 234 2.58 -12.80 13.55
N ALA A 235 3.45 -13.67 13.05
CA ALA A 235 3.03 -14.76 12.19
C ALA A 235 2.16 -15.75 12.99
N VAL A 236 1.17 -16.33 12.33
CA VAL A 236 0.28 -17.37 12.88
C VAL A 236 0.58 -18.71 12.23
N PRO A 237 0.27 -19.87 12.87
CA PRO A 237 0.49 -21.16 12.23
C PRO A 237 -0.21 -21.25 10.86
N VAL A 238 0.51 -21.69 9.82
CA VAL A 238 -0.05 -21.79 8.45
C VAL A 238 -1.27 -22.72 8.36
N SER A 239 -1.42 -23.65 9.32
CA SER A 239 -2.60 -24.51 9.46
C SER A 239 -3.90 -23.72 9.70
N TYR A 240 -3.80 -22.46 10.14
CA TYR A 240 -4.94 -21.56 10.30
C TYR A 240 -5.30 -20.78 9.03
N ALA A 241 -4.50 -20.85 7.95
CA ALA A 241 -4.73 -20.08 6.72
C ALA A 241 -6.17 -20.23 6.19
N ARG A 242 -6.69 -21.46 6.09
CA ARG A 242 -8.08 -21.69 5.64
C ARG A 242 -9.10 -21.00 6.55
N LYS A 243 -8.97 -21.13 7.87
CA LYS A 243 -9.90 -20.51 8.83
C LYS A 243 -9.83 -18.98 8.78
N LEU A 244 -8.63 -18.42 8.63
CA LEU A 244 -8.42 -16.97 8.45
C LEU A 244 -9.17 -16.44 7.24
N TYR A 245 -9.05 -17.09 6.07
CA TYR A 245 -9.76 -16.65 4.87
C TYR A 245 -11.27 -16.90 4.96
N GLN A 246 -11.72 -17.92 5.68
CA GLN A 246 -13.14 -18.10 6.00
C GLN A 246 -13.68 -16.99 6.91
N SER A 247 -12.89 -16.50 7.87
CA SER A 247 -13.25 -15.34 8.69
C SER A 247 -13.22 -14.05 7.86
N LEU A 248 -12.18 -13.83 7.05
CA LEU A 248 -12.06 -12.67 6.16
C LEU A 248 -13.24 -12.57 5.19
N ALA A 249 -13.71 -13.71 4.64
CA ALA A 249 -14.86 -13.78 3.73
C ALA A 249 -16.18 -13.24 4.33
N LYS A 250 -16.28 -13.15 5.66
CA LYS A 250 -17.43 -12.57 6.38
C LYS A 250 -17.32 -11.06 6.59
N THR A 251 -16.28 -10.44 6.06
CA THR A 251 -16.01 -9.00 6.16
C THR A 251 -16.10 -8.33 4.78
N PRO A 252 -16.16 -7.00 4.71
CA PRO A 252 -16.09 -6.26 3.44
C PRO A 252 -14.64 -5.98 2.95
N LEU A 253 -13.63 -6.58 3.58
CA LEU A 253 -12.20 -6.40 3.27
C LEU A 253 -11.72 -7.40 2.22
N LEU A 254 -10.72 -7.02 1.41
CA LEU A 254 -10.22 -7.85 0.30
C LEU A 254 -9.06 -8.78 0.67
N SER A 255 -8.16 -8.32 1.53
CA SER A 255 -6.94 -9.05 1.91
C SER A 255 -6.72 -8.99 3.41
N LEU A 256 -5.86 -9.87 3.94
CA LEU A 256 -5.42 -9.73 5.33
C LEU A 256 -4.73 -8.39 5.55
N TYR A 257 -4.02 -7.87 4.54
CA TYR A 257 -3.36 -6.57 4.63
C TYR A 257 -4.35 -5.40 4.76
N SER A 258 -5.53 -5.50 4.12
CA SER A 258 -6.62 -4.52 4.29
C SER A 258 -7.10 -4.40 5.74
N THR A 259 -6.80 -5.35 6.63
CA THR A 259 -7.20 -5.28 8.04
C THR A 259 -6.35 -4.32 8.87
N SER A 260 -5.21 -3.85 8.35
CA SER A 260 -4.25 -3.03 9.10
C SER A 260 -4.75 -1.62 9.39
N SER A 261 -5.37 -0.95 8.40
CA SER A 261 -5.96 0.37 8.61
C SER A 261 -6.96 0.77 7.51
N THR A 262 -7.74 1.80 7.77
CA THR A 262 -8.64 2.46 6.80
C THR A 262 -7.95 2.88 5.50
N HIS A 263 -6.73 3.41 5.56
CA HIS A 263 -5.96 3.83 4.37
C HIS A 263 -5.45 2.63 3.57
N GLU A 264 -4.97 1.60 4.27
CA GLU A 264 -4.51 0.36 3.65
C GLU A 264 -5.68 -0.44 3.03
N ASP A 265 -6.86 -0.40 3.64
CA ASP A 265 -8.10 -0.90 3.04
C ASP A 265 -8.40 -0.17 1.73
N LEU A 266 -8.35 1.17 1.67
CA LEU A 266 -8.55 1.89 0.41
C LEU A 266 -7.51 1.52 -0.67
N ALA A 267 -6.22 1.54 -0.31
CA ALA A 267 -5.14 1.27 -1.24
C ALA A 267 -5.19 -0.17 -1.79
N GLU A 268 -5.39 -1.17 -0.93
CA GLU A 268 -5.61 -2.56 -1.37
C GLU A 268 -6.89 -2.71 -2.17
N TYR A 269 -7.98 -2.08 -1.71
CA TYR A 269 -9.28 -2.24 -2.32
C TYR A 269 -9.28 -1.74 -3.78
N LEU A 270 -8.73 -0.55 -4.01
CA LEU A 270 -8.59 -0.01 -5.36
C LEU A 270 -7.61 -0.84 -6.20
N THR A 271 -6.49 -1.27 -5.63
CA THR A 271 -5.46 -2.03 -6.37
C THR A 271 -6.00 -3.35 -6.88
N VAL A 272 -6.64 -4.14 -6.02
CA VAL A 272 -7.21 -5.44 -6.40
C VAL A 272 -8.41 -5.25 -7.34
N TYR A 273 -9.24 -4.22 -7.15
CA TYR A 273 -10.29 -3.88 -8.11
C TYR A 273 -9.73 -3.55 -9.49
N HIS A 274 -8.72 -2.67 -9.58
CA HIS A 274 -8.12 -2.27 -10.84
C HIS A 274 -7.52 -3.49 -11.56
N LEU A 275 -6.74 -4.29 -10.83
CA LEU A 275 -6.14 -5.52 -11.32
C LEU A 275 -7.18 -6.47 -11.94
N THR A 276 -8.28 -6.70 -11.23
CA THR A 276 -9.30 -7.68 -11.63
C THR A 276 -10.31 -7.16 -12.64
N HIS A 277 -10.79 -5.93 -12.47
CA HIS A 277 -11.89 -5.38 -13.27
C HIS A 277 -11.41 -4.58 -14.48
N LYS A 278 -10.23 -3.93 -14.39
CA LYS A 278 -9.67 -3.11 -15.48
C LYS A 278 -8.61 -3.86 -16.27
N LEU A 279 -7.65 -4.49 -15.58
CA LEU A 279 -6.55 -5.24 -16.22
C LEU A 279 -6.86 -6.72 -16.47
N LYS A 280 -8.04 -7.19 -16.03
CA LYS A 280 -8.55 -8.56 -16.25
C LYS A 280 -7.63 -9.67 -15.75
N GLN A 281 -6.80 -9.39 -14.74
CA GLN A 281 -5.97 -10.39 -14.09
C GLN A 281 -6.77 -11.10 -12.98
N PRO A 282 -6.45 -12.36 -12.64
CA PRO A 282 -7.06 -13.01 -11.49
C PRO A 282 -6.62 -12.34 -10.17
N PHE A 283 -7.33 -12.63 -9.08
CA PHE A 283 -6.84 -12.42 -7.73
C PHE A 283 -7.45 -13.47 -6.81
N LYS A 284 -6.71 -14.54 -6.59
CA LYS A 284 -7.16 -15.71 -5.83
C LYS A 284 -6.11 -16.10 -4.81
N ILE A 285 -6.54 -16.41 -3.61
CA ILE A 285 -5.69 -16.99 -2.58
C ILE A 285 -6.00 -18.46 -2.47
N VAL A 286 -4.99 -19.29 -2.65
CA VAL A 286 -5.11 -20.75 -2.64
C VAL A 286 -4.44 -21.27 -1.38
N VAL A 287 -5.20 -22.02 -0.59
CA VAL A 287 -4.69 -22.79 0.54
C VAL A 287 -4.81 -24.26 0.18
N GLU A 288 -3.68 -24.94 0.05
CA GLU A 288 -3.62 -26.36 -0.30
C GLU A 288 -3.09 -27.16 0.89
N ASN A 289 -3.89 -28.11 1.35
CA ASN A 289 -3.45 -29.21 2.19
C ASN A 289 -3.98 -30.53 1.58
N LYS A 290 -4.48 -31.47 2.38
CA LYS A 290 -5.26 -32.63 1.90
C LYS A 290 -6.44 -32.22 0.99
N GLN A 291 -6.93 -30.99 1.11
CA GLN A 291 -7.96 -30.39 0.27
C GLN A 291 -7.52 -29.00 -0.19
N LYS A 292 -7.93 -28.63 -1.41
CA LYS A 292 -7.77 -27.28 -1.94
C LYS A 292 -8.91 -26.38 -1.46
N PHE A 293 -8.57 -25.22 -0.93
CA PHE A 293 -9.48 -24.13 -0.62
C PHE A 293 -9.05 -22.89 -1.42
N VAL A 294 -10.02 -22.22 -2.05
CA VAL A 294 -9.76 -21.01 -2.84
C VAL A 294 -10.63 -19.88 -2.30
N TYR A 295 -9.99 -18.76 -2.00
CA TYR A 295 -10.64 -17.52 -1.62
C TYR A 295 -10.51 -16.50 -2.76
N GLU A 296 -11.64 -15.99 -3.21
CA GLU A 296 -11.74 -14.92 -4.22
C GLU A 296 -12.56 -13.78 -3.62
N PRO A 297 -11.95 -12.65 -3.25
CA PRO A 297 -12.61 -11.60 -2.47
C PRO A 297 -13.91 -11.08 -3.10
N PHE A 298 -13.92 -10.88 -4.42
CA PHE A 298 -15.09 -10.36 -5.14
C PHE A 298 -16.22 -11.37 -5.29
N ASN A 299 -16.11 -12.61 -4.78
CA ASN A 299 -17.28 -13.48 -4.62
C ASN A 299 -18.15 -13.06 -3.43
N SER A 300 -17.61 -12.29 -2.47
CA SER A 300 -18.37 -11.76 -1.35
C SER A 300 -19.29 -10.60 -1.76
N LYS A 301 -20.57 -10.67 -1.33
CA LYS A 301 -21.53 -9.57 -1.49
C LYS A 301 -21.12 -8.32 -0.69
N LEU A 302 -20.49 -8.52 0.48
CA LEU A 302 -20.02 -7.43 1.35
C LEU A 302 -18.87 -6.66 0.71
N VAL A 303 -17.98 -7.37 0.03
CA VAL A 303 -16.93 -6.75 -0.77
C VAL A 303 -17.58 -6.01 -1.94
N LYS A 304 -18.40 -6.68 -2.75
CA LYS A 304 -18.99 -6.12 -3.97
C LYS A 304 -19.79 -4.83 -3.73
N SER A 305 -20.43 -4.67 -2.58
CA SER A 305 -21.24 -3.47 -2.27
C SER A 305 -20.46 -2.16 -2.32
N ARG A 306 -19.12 -2.20 -2.15
CA ARG A 306 -18.24 -1.02 -2.15
C ARG A 306 -17.66 -0.68 -3.52
N THR A 307 -17.77 -1.58 -4.50
CA THR A 307 -17.11 -1.43 -5.83
C THR A 307 -17.48 -0.16 -6.58
N LYS A 308 -18.75 0.27 -6.50
CA LYS A 308 -19.22 1.50 -7.15
C LYS A 308 -18.49 2.75 -6.67
N LEU A 309 -18.02 2.78 -5.42
CA LEU A 309 -17.27 3.91 -4.89
C LEU A 309 -15.96 4.12 -5.66
N LEU A 310 -15.40 3.06 -6.24
CA LEU A 310 -14.13 3.15 -6.96
C LEU A 310 -14.24 3.80 -8.33
N GLU A 311 -15.44 4.00 -8.86
CA GLU A 311 -15.64 4.78 -10.09
C GLU A 311 -15.08 6.19 -9.96
N TYR A 312 -15.01 6.72 -8.73
CA TYR A 312 -14.35 7.98 -8.39
C TYR A 312 -12.92 8.11 -8.92
N PHE A 313 -12.18 7.01 -9.04
CA PHE A 313 -10.79 7.03 -9.52
C PHE A 313 -10.64 7.01 -11.05
N TYR A 314 -11.76 6.84 -11.78
CA TYR A 314 -11.77 6.69 -13.24
C TYR A 314 -12.45 7.83 -13.99
N ILE A 315 -12.86 8.88 -13.28
CA ILE A 315 -13.26 10.16 -13.89
C ILE A 315 -12.03 10.95 -14.29
#